data_AF-A0A2U2D3D7-F1
#
_entry.id   AF-A0A2U2D3D7-F1
#
_cell.length_a   1.000
_cell.length_b   1.000
_cell.length_c   1.000
_cell.angle_alpha   90.00
_cell.angle_beta   90.00
_cell.angle_gamma   90.00
#
_symmetry.space_group_name_H-M   'P 1'
#
loop_
_entity.id
_entity.type
_entity.pdbx_description
1 polymer ?
#
loop_
_entity_poly.entity_id
_entity_poly.type
_entity_poly.pdbx_seq_one_letter_code
_entity_poly.pdbx_strand_id
1 'polypeptide(L)' 'MILEYLLLRARLFFKDTEGASAIEYAIVVAMVAVVAVVFIAPVGTEVRAIFNNVLVALGGTAQPAPAP' A
#
# COMPACT_ATOMS: atom_id res chain seq x y z
N MET A 1 36.74 -13.72 -20.90
CA MET A 1 36.75 -12.24 -20.94
C MET A 1 35.38 -11.58 -20.83
N ILE A 2 34.47 -11.62 -21.83
CA ILE A 2 33.18 -10.90 -21.74
C ILE A 2 32.23 -11.48 -20.68
N LEU A 3 32.17 -12.81 -20.57
CA LEU A 3 31.30 -13.52 -19.62
C LEU A 3 31.77 -13.33 -18.17
N GLU A 4 33.07 -13.38 -17.93
CA GLU A 4 33.67 -13.12 -16.61
C GLU A 4 33.42 -11.67 -16.17
N TYR A 5 33.50 -10.73 -17.10
CA TYR A 5 33.18 -9.33 -16.84
C TYR A 5 31.72 -9.13 -16.45
N LEU A 6 30.79 -9.79 -17.14
CA LEU A 6 29.37 -9.75 -16.80
C LEU A 6 29.09 -10.41 -15.45
N LEU A 7 29.73 -11.55 -15.15
CA LEU A 7 29.62 -12.22 -13.85
C LEU A 7 30.17 -11.36 -12.71
N LEU A 8 31.29 -10.68 -12.91
CA LEU A 8 31.86 -9.75 -11.93
C LEU A 8 30.94 -8.55 -11.70
N ARG A 9 30.36 -7.97 -12.76
CA ARG A 9 29.38 -6.88 -12.63
C ARG A 9 28.12 -7.33 -11.90
N ALA A 10 27.58 -8.50 -12.21
CA ALA A 10 26.44 -9.05 -11.49
C ALA A 10 26.78 -9.27 -10.01
N ARG A 11 27.96 -9.82 -9.71
CA ARG A 11 28.44 -10.00 -8.33
C ARG A 11 28.61 -8.68 -7.58
N LEU A 12 29.11 -7.63 -8.24
CA LEU A 12 29.24 -6.29 -7.66
C LEU A 12 27.87 -5.68 -7.38
N PHE A 13 26.92 -5.83 -8.31
CA PHE A 13 25.54 -5.36 -8.13
C PHE A 13 24.84 -6.02 -6.94
N PHE A 14 24.96 -7.35 -6.77
CA PHE A 14 24.40 -8.02 -5.58
C PHE A 14 25.14 -7.70 -4.28
N LYS A 15 26.40 -7.28 -4.36
CA LYS A 15 27.21 -6.83 -3.22
C LYS A 15 26.98 -5.35 -2.90
N ASP A 16 26.34 -4.63 -3.81
CA ASP A 16 25.99 -3.23 -3.63
C ASP A 16 24.83 -3.13 -2.64
N THR A 17 25.18 -2.87 -1.39
CA THR A 17 24.24 -2.64 -0.29
C THR A 17 24.10 -1.16 0.01
N GLU A 18 24.41 -0.28 -0.96
CA GLU A 18 23.97 1.13 -0.95
C GLU A 18 22.44 1.20 -1.15
N GLY A 19 21.69 0.49 -0.32
CA GLY A 19 20.27 0.73 -0.14
C GLY A 19 20.08 2.07 0.56
N ALA A 20 18.92 2.71 0.33
CA ALA A 20 18.53 3.88 1.11
C ALA A 20 18.69 3.54 2.60
N SER A 21 19.16 4.50 3.39
CA SER A 21 19.42 4.24 4.80
C SER A 21 18.13 3.72 5.46
N ALA A 22 18.23 2.82 6.43
CA ALA A 22 17.05 2.28 7.12
C ALA A 22 16.12 3.39 7.65
N ILE A 23 16.70 4.55 7.98
CA ILE A 23 15.95 5.75 8.39
C ILE A 23 15.13 6.39 7.26
N GLU A 24 15.61 6.36 6.02
CA GLU A 24 14.91 6.92 4.85
C GLU A 24 13.72 6.04 4.47
N TYR A 25 13.90 4.72 4.46
CA TYR A 25 12.79 3.79 4.26
C TYR A 25 11.73 3.93 5.35
N ALA A 26 12.12 4.14 6.62
CA ALA A 26 11.17 4.37 7.71
C ALA A 26 10.32 5.63 7.48
N ILE A 27 10.92 6.73 7.00
CA ILE A 27 10.21 7.97 6.70
C ILE A 27 9.26 7.77 5.51
N VAL A 28 9.69 7.11 4.43
CA VAL A 28 8.84 6.83 3.27
C VAL A 28 7.64 5.98 3.67
N VAL A 29 7.85 4.92 4.46
CA VAL A 29 6.76 4.08 4.97
C VAL A 29 5.80 4.88 5.84
N ALA A 30 6.29 5.76 6.72
CA ALA A 30 5.45 6.62 7.54
C ALA A 30 4.59 7.56 6.69
N MET A 31 5.16 8.18 5.65
CA MET A 31 4.42 9.05 4.73
C MET A 31 3.32 8.30 3.99
N VAL A 32 3.62 7.11 3.47
CA VAL A 32 2.63 6.26 2.77
C VAL A 32 1.53 5.82 3.74
N ALA A 33 1.87 5.45 4.96
CA ALA A 33 0.91 5.03 5.98
C ALA A 33 -0.07 6.16 6.33
N VAL A 34 0.41 7.40 6.52
CA VAL A 34 -0.44 8.56 6.78
C VAL A 34 -1.40 8.80 5.62
N VAL A 35 -0.91 8.80 4.39
CA VAL A 35 -1.75 8.95 3.19
C VAL A 35 -2.79 7.83 3.13
N ALA A 36 -2.38 6.57 3.29
CA ALA A 36 -3.29 5.44 3.23
C ALA A 36 -4.44 5.56 4.25
N VAL A 37 -4.14 5.86 5.52
CA VAL A 37 -5.17 6.01 6.56
C VAL A 37 -6.12 7.16 6.26
N VAL A 38 -5.60 8.31 5.81
CA VAL A 38 -6.40 9.49 5.49
C VAL A 38 -7.39 9.23 4.35
N PHE A 39 -7.00 8.44 3.34
CA PHE A 39 -7.83 8.20 2.16
C PHE A 39 -8.72 6.96 2.25
N ILE A 40 -8.30 5.90 2.95
CA ILE A 40 -9.07 4.64 3.00
C ILE A 40 -10.38 4.79 3.77
N ALA A 41 -10.39 5.50 4.90
CA ALA A 41 -11.58 5.67 5.72
C ALA A 41 -12.75 6.40 5.00
N PRO A 42 -12.55 7.55 4.32
CA PRO A 42 -13.62 8.21 3.58
C PRO A 42 -14.08 7.37 2.38
N VAL A 43 -13.16 6.75 1.64
CA VAL A 43 -13.51 5.86 0.51
C VAL A 43 -14.37 4.69 0.99
N GLY A 44 -14.01 4.05 2.10
CA GLY A 44 -14.80 2.98 2.70
C GLY A 44 -16.20 3.44 3.13
N THR A 45 -16.33 4.69 3.57
CA THR A 45 -17.61 5.30 3.94
C THR A 45 -18.52 5.47 2.73
N GLU A 46 -17.99 6.04 1.64
CA GLU A 46 -18.75 6.25 0.39
C GLU A 46 -19.15 4.93 -0.27
N VAL A 47 -18.23 3.96 -0.34
CA VAL A 47 -18.51 2.63 -0.88
C VAL A 47 -19.63 1.97 -0.08
N ARG A 48 -19.55 2.01 1.26
CA ARG A 48 -20.62 1.47 2.10
C ARG A 48 -21.94 2.20 1.90
N ALA A 49 -21.93 3.52 1.75
CA ALA A 49 -23.14 4.30 1.50
C ALA A 49 -23.83 3.86 0.20
N ILE A 50 -23.06 3.66 -0.89
CA ILE A 50 -23.57 3.16 -2.16
C ILE A 50 -24.23 1.79 -1.98
N PHE A 51 -23.55 0.83 -1.34
CA PHE A 51 -24.12 -0.50 -1.14
C PHE A 51 -25.32 -0.50 -0.19
N ASN A 52 -25.33 0.31 0.85
CA ASN A 52 -26.49 0.46 1.73
C ASN A 52 -27.69 1.06 0.98
N ASN A 53 -27.48 2.03 0.09
CA ASN A 53 -28.55 2.59 -0.73
C ASN A 53 -29.17 1.52 -1.63
N VAL A 54 -28.34 0.67 -2.25
CA VAL A 54 -28.82 -0.48 -3.05
C VAL A 54 -29.59 -1.47 -2.17
N LEU A 55 -29.05 -1.82 -1.00
CA LEU A 55 -29.69 -2.77 -0.08
C LEU A 55 -31.06 -2.29 0.40
N VAL A 56 -31.18 -1.01 0.75
CA VAL A 56 -32.44 -0.38 1.16
C VAL A 56 -33.44 -0.34 0.01
N ALA A 57 -32.99 -0.02 -1.21
CA ALA A 57 -33.85 -0.05 -2.40
C ALA A 57 -34.41 -1.46 -2.69
N LEU A 58 -33.70 -2.51 -2.27
CA LEU A 58 -34.15 -3.90 -2.36
C LEU A 58 -35.01 -4.36 -1.17
N GLY A 59 -35.33 -3.47 -0.22
CA GLY A 59 -36.14 -3.78 0.96
C GLY A 59 -35.34 -4.33 2.15
N GLY A 60 -34.01 -4.30 2.10
CA GLY A 60 -33.14 -4.64 3.22
C GLY A 60 -32.98 -3.50 4.23
N THR A 61 -32.25 -3.79 5.31
CA THR A 61 -31.89 -2.80 6.35
C THR A 61 -30.42 -2.41 6.24
N ALA A 62 -30.13 -1.12 6.34
CA ALA A 62 -28.77 -0.60 6.22
C ALA A 62 -27.85 -1.21 7.29
N GLN A 63 -26.64 -1.60 6.88
CA GLN A 63 -25.65 -2.17 7.77
C GLN A 63 -24.68 -1.10 8.31
N PRO A 64 -24.41 -1.10 9.62
CA PRO A 64 -23.45 -0.18 10.22
C PRO A 64 -22.00 -0.57 9.86
N ALA A 65 -21.06 0.30 10.23
CA ALA A 65 -19.63 -0.03 10.14
C ALA A 65 -19.32 -1.31 10.92
N PRO A 66 -18.46 -2.22 10.40
CA PRO A 66 -17.81 -3.20 11.23
C PRO A 66 -17.08 -2.50 12.38
N ALA A 67 -17.14 -3.08 13.58
CA ALA A 67 -16.31 -2.60 14.68
C ALA A 67 -14.82 -2.75 14.29
N PRO A 68 -13.97 -1.79 14.69
CA PRO A 68 -12.53 -1.86 14.46
C PRO A 68 -11.88 -3.05 15.18
#